data_AF-A0AA35QYV3-F1
#
_entry.id   AF-A0AA35QYV3-F1
#
_cell.length_a   1.000
_cell.length_b   1.000
_cell.length_c   1.000
_cell.angle_alpha   90.00
_cell.angle_beta   90.00
_cell.angle_gamma   90.00
#
_symmetry.space_group_name_H-M   'P 1'
#
loop_
_entity.id
_entity.type
_entity.pdbx_description
1 polymer ?
#
loop_
_entity_poly.entity_id
_entity_poly.type
_entity_poly.pdbx_seq_one_letter_code
_entity_poly.pdbx_strand_id
1 'polypeptide(L)'
;MPTSDLRHTASRRLAWTKREVGAFFSFNMITMLANVSNTQYFCIGVGGDAKWLPSPDTFNPDMLDVEQWVRTAVAMGAKYAVLTAQHCGGFSMWPTDVYDETGFNYTYSTRYSSFRGGNYDVVKDFVSACAKYGIQPGIYYSLNQNFYLNSAHGAVLNTSLIPGQAKVTQDLYNKIVLAQMRELWTNYGELSEIWFDGACSCAVASAKPSEICLSPLNPTQSTSKAALQTSTM
;
A
#
# COMPACT_ATOMS: atom_id res chain seq x y z
N MET A 1 -0.42 -6.31 35.44
CA MET A 1 -0.66 -7.19 34.28
C MET A 1 0.56 -7.11 33.38
N PRO A 2 1.13 -8.23 32.90
CA PRO A 2 2.34 -8.15 32.11
C PRO A 2 2.00 -7.52 30.77
N THR A 3 2.63 -6.40 30.48
CA THR A 3 2.62 -5.73 29.18
C THR A 3 3.20 -6.69 28.15
N SER A 4 2.34 -7.35 27.38
CA SER A 4 2.76 -8.17 26.24
C SER A 4 3.44 -7.24 25.25
N ASP A 5 4.75 -7.26 25.29
CA ASP A 5 5.65 -6.50 24.47
C ASP A 5 5.37 -6.78 22.98
N LEU A 6 4.80 -5.79 22.30
CA LEU A 6 4.51 -5.81 20.86
C LEU A 6 5.78 -5.76 20.00
N ARG A 7 6.98 -5.73 20.61
CA ARG A 7 8.25 -5.88 19.88
C ARG A 7 8.33 -7.28 19.30
N HIS A 8 8.32 -7.36 17.97
CA HIS A 8 8.88 -8.42 17.13
C HIS A 8 9.55 -9.56 17.93
N THR A 9 8.84 -10.66 18.17
CA THR A 9 9.45 -11.78 18.90
C THR A 9 10.64 -12.30 18.11
N ALA A 10 11.67 -12.80 18.80
CA ALA A 10 12.82 -13.43 18.15
C ALA A 10 12.39 -14.54 17.18
N SER A 11 11.32 -15.27 17.53
CA SER A 11 10.70 -16.30 16.69
C SER A 11 10.16 -15.75 15.37
N ARG A 12 9.57 -14.54 15.35
CA ARG A 12 9.07 -13.91 14.11
C ARG A 12 10.21 -13.48 13.19
N ARG A 13 11.26 -12.85 13.74
CA ARG A 13 12.46 -12.52 12.96
C ARG A 13 13.11 -13.76 12.39
N LEU A 14 13.24 -14.81 13.19
CA LEU A 14 13.79 -16.09 12.73
C LEU A 14 12.93 -16.72 11.63
N ALA A 15 11.61 -16.70 11.77
CA ALA A 15 10.70 -17.20 10.73
C ALA A 15 10.82 -16.41 9.42
N TRP A 16 10.99 -15.09 9.50
CA TRP A 16 11.25 -14.25 8.33
C TRP A 16 12.62 -14.56 7.72
N THR A 17 13.70 -14.61 8.52
CA THR A 17 15.06 -14.90 8.04
C THR A 17 15.14 -16.26 7.34
N LYS A 18 14.43 -17.28 7.84
CA LYS A 18 14.34 -18.61 7.22
C LYS A 18 13.67 -18.64 5.85
N ARG A 19 13.01 -17.54 5.44
CA ARG A 19 12.43 -17.42 4.09
C ARG A 19 13.49 -17.11 3.04
N GLU A 20 14.62 -16.52 3.45
CA GLU A 20 15.82 -16.22 2.63
C GLU A 20 15.55 -15.29 1.44
N VAL A 21 14.81 -15.77 0.44
CA VAL A 21 14.52 -15.07 -0.82
C VAL A 21 13.03 -14.75 -0.93
N GLY A 22 12.74 -13.53 -1.34
CA GLY A 22 11.39 -13.06 -1.68
C GLY A 22 11.36 -12.36 -3.03
N ALA A 23 10.16 -12.12 -3.53
CA ALA A 23 9.92 -11.31 -4.71
C ALA A 23 9.21 -10.00 -4.32
N PHE A 24 9.53 -8.90 -4.99
CA PHE A 24 8.83 -7.63 -4.84
C PHE A 24 8.24 -7.22 -6.18
N PHE A 25 6.93 -7.04 -6.23
CA PHE A 25 6.18 -6.64 -7.42
C PHE A 25 5.80 -5.17 -7.29
N SER A 26 6.57 -4.31 -7.96
CA SER A 26 6.20 -2.90 -8.17
C SER A 26 5.35 -2.79 -9.42
N PHE A 27 4.04 -2.64 -9.21
CA PHE A 27 3.04 -2.49 -10.24
C PHE A 27 1.99 -1.52 -9.73
N ASN A 28 1.68 -0.47 -10.48
CA ASN A 28 0.66 0.52 -10.11
C ASN A 28 0.31 1.41 -11.33
N MET A 29 -0.45 2.49 -11.15
CA MET A 29 -0.83 3.45 -12.19
C MET A 29 0.37 3.94 -13.03
N ILE A 30 1.52 4.14 -12.40
CA ILE A 30 2.74 4.58 -13.09
C ILE A 30 3.16 3.63 -14.22
N THR A 31 2.90 2.34 -14.08
CA THR A 31 3.21 1.32 -15.11
C THR A 31 2.42 1.53 -16.40
N MET A 32 1.28 2.21 -16.34
CA MET A 32 0.41 2.46 -17.50
C MET A 32 0.85 3.67 -18.32
N LEU A 33 1.73 4.50 -17.77
CA LEU A 33 2.19 5.74 -18.40
C LEU A 33 3.40 5.42 -19.30
N ALA A 34 3.13 4.84 -20.47
CA ALA A 34 4.09 4.20 -21.37
C ALA A 34 5.21 5.08 -22.00
N ASN A 35 5.41 6.33 -21.58
CA ASN A 35 6.35 7.24 -22.26
C ASN A 35 7.10 8.24 -21.36
N VAL A 36 7.29 7.93 -20.08
CA VAL A 36 8.00 8.82 -19.16
C VAL A 36 9.48 8.48 -19.09
N SER A 37 10.24 8.90 -20.11
CA SER A 37 11.71 8.89 -20.12
C SER A 37 12.35 9.89 -19.14
N ASN A 38 11.56 10.58 -18.33
CA ASN A 38 12.03 11.53 -17.34
C ASN A 38 11.70 11.05 -15.93
N THR A 39 12.72 11.12 -15.08
CA THR A 39 12.74 11.07 -13.61
C THR A 39 11.64 11.89 -12.90
N GLN A 40 10.84 12.69 -13.62
CA GLN A 40 9.70 13.48 -13.14
C GLN A 40 8.54 12.65 -12.55
N TYR A 41 8.47 11.35 -12.85
CA TYR A 41 7.32 10.51 -12.50
C TYR A 41 7.61 9.34 -11.58
N PHE A 42 8.87 9.13 -11.18
CA PHE A 42 9.24 8.00 -10.28
C PHE A 42 8.38 8.02 -9.01
N CYS A 43 8.04 9.24 -8.56
CA CYS A 43 7.01 9.47 -7.58
C CYS A 43 6.12 10.65 -8.00
N ILE A 44 5.36 10.49 -9.10
CA ILE A 44 4.51 11.49 -9.78
C ILE A 44 4.56 12.86 -9.08
N GLY A 45 5.43 13.75 -9.54
CA GLY A 45 5.31 15.18 -9.25
C GLY A 45 5.83 15.76 -7.94
N VAL A 46 6.43 14.99 -7.02
CA VAL A 46 7.16 15.59 -5.87
C VAL A 46 8.50 16.14 -6.37
N GLY A 47 8.41 17.28 -7.04
CA GLY A 47 9.46 17.92 -7.83
C GLY A 47 8.96 19.04 -8.75
N GLY A 48 7.63 19.19 -8.93
CA GLY A 48 7.02 20.40 -9.53
C GLY A 48 6.67 20.33 -11.02
N ASP A 49 6.99 19.24 -11.73
CA ASP A 49 6.80 19.17 -13.18
C ASP A 49 5.53 18.43 -13.64
N ALA A 50 4.88 17.67 -12.76
CA ALA A 50 3.65 16.97 -13.11
C ALA A 50 2.49 17.97 -13.28
N LYS A 51 1.86 17.97 -14.46
CA LYS A 51 0.82 18.94 -14.83
C LYS A 51 -0.62 18.46 -14.57
N TRP A 52 -0.81 17.16 -14.36
CA TRP A 52 -2.11 16.54 -14.13
C TRP A 52 -1.95 15.21 -13.39
N LEU A 53 -3.00 14.79 -12.66
CA LEU A 53 -3.15 13.43 -12.15
C LEU A 53 -3.91 12.58 -13.19
N PRO A 54 -3.45 11.35 -13.51
CA PRO A 54 -4.19 10.46 -14.40
C PRO A 54 -5.60 10.14 -13.95
N SER A 55 -6.52 9.90 -14.89
CA SER A 55 -7.83 9.34 -14.56
C SER A 55 -7.66 7.91 -14.04
N PRO A 56 -8.46 7.43 -13.07
CA PRO A 56 -8.51 6.01 -12.69
C PRO A 56 -8.64 5.04 -13.88
N ASP A 57 -9.36 5.43 -14.94
CA ASP A 57 -9.51 4.63 -16.18
C ASP A 57 -8.20 4.40 -16.94
N THR A 58 -7.16 5.19 -16.66
CA THR A 58 -5.82 4.96 -17.21
C THR A 58 -5.23 3.64 -16.72
N PHE A 59 -5.68 3.15 -15.56
CA PHE A 59 -5.35 1.82 -15.08
C PHE A 59 -6.15 0.78 -15.85
N ASN A 60 -5.58 0.26 -16.94
CA ASN A 60 -6.18 -0.79 -17.77
C ASN A 60 -5.12 -1.79 -18.29
N PRO A 61 -4.61 -2.69 -17.43
CA PRO A 61 -3.64 -3.71 -17.85
C PRO A 61 -4.32 -4.88 -18.57
N ASP A 62 -4.34 -4.83 -19.91
CA ASP A 62 -5.10 -5.75 -20.78
C ASP A 62 -4.80 -7.24 -20.52
N MET A 63 -3.55 -7.59 -20.20
CA MET A 63 -3.09 -8.97 -19.99
C MET A 63 -2.70 -9.24 -18.54
N LEU A 64 -3.34 -8.58 -17.57
CA LEU A 64 -3.04 -8.80 -16.16
C LEU A 64 -3.31 -10.25 -15.74
N ASP A 65 -2.23 -10.96 -15.41
CA ASP A 65 -2.23 -12.29 -14.80
C ASP A 65 -1.35 -12.27 -13.55
N VAL A 66 -1.96 -11.95 -12.42
CA VAL A 66 -1.28 -11.91 -11.11
C VAL A 66 -0.79 -13.30 -10.70
N GLU A 67 -1.48 -14.35 -11.15
CA GLU A 67 -1.07 -15.73 -10.87
C GLU A 67 0.25 -16.05 -11.58
N GLN A 68 0.45 -15.57 -12.80
CA GLN A 68 1.71 -15.71 -13.53
C GLN A 68 2.89 -15.08 -12.79
N TRP A 69 2.70 -13.93 -12.13
CA TRP A 69 3.72 -13.30 -11.30
C TRP A 69 4.14 -14.22 -10.15
N VAL A 70 3.16 -14.74 -9.41
CA VAL A 70 3.41 -15.63 -8.26
C VAL A 70 4.08 -16.92 -8.71
N ARG A 71 3.63 -17.55 -9.81
CA ARG A 71 4.31 -18.73 -10.38
C ARG A 71 5.78 -18.45 -10.69
N THR A 72 6.06 -17.26 -11.23
CA THR A 72 7.44 -16.85 -11.54
C THR A 72 8.28 -16.69 -10.28
N ALA A 73 7.73 -16.07 -9.22
CA ALA A 73 8.42 -15.98 -7.92
C ALA A 73 8.71 -17.36 -7.31
N VAL A 74 7.75 -18.28 -7.38
CA VAL A 74 7.91 -19.67 -6.90
C VAL A 74 9.01 -20.39 -7.69
N ALA A 75 9.02 -20.24 -9.02
CA ALA A 75 10.04 -20.84 -9.89
C ALA A 75 11.45 -20.30 -9.61
N MET A 76 11.57 -19.03 -9.17
CA MET A 76 12.82 -18.43 -8.70
C MET A 76 13.25 -18.95 -7.31
N GLY A 77 12.39 -19.67 -6.59
CA GLY A 77 12.66 -20.19 -5.25
C GLY A 77 12.20 -19.26 -4.12
N ALA A 78 11.47 -18.18 -4.42
CA ALA A 78 10.98 -17.25 -3.41
C ALA A 78 10.03 -17.95 -2.41
N LYS A 79 10.15 -17.59 -1.12
CA LYS A 79 9.29 -18.09 -0.04
C LYS A 79 8.23 -17.07 0.41
N TYR A 80 8.36 -15.84 -0.06
CA TYR A 80 7.39 -14.78 0.12
C TYR A 80 7.36 -13.86 -1.10
N ALA A 81 6.28 -13.12 -1.25
CA ALA A 81 6.17 -12.08 -2.26
C ALA A 81 5.49 -10.84 -1.68
N VAL A 82 5.91 -9.65 -2.10
CA VAL A 82 5.32 -8.37 -1.69
C VAL A 82 4.75 -7.65 -2.91
N LEU A 83 3.52 -7.14 -2.80
CA LEU A 83 2.87 -6.34 -3.84
C LEU A 83 2.65 -4.89 -3.37
N THR A 84 2.90 -3.92 -4.25
CA THR A 84 2.61 -2.50 -4.03
C THR A 84 1.11 -2.18 -4.08
N ALA A 85 0.35 -2.44 -3.01
CA ALA A 85 -1.09 -2.14 -2.98
C ALA A 85 -1.39 -0.66 -3.27
N GLN A 86 -0.59 0.25 -2.71
CA GLN A 86 -0.57 1.67 -3.06
C GLN A 86 0.89 2.16 -3.10
N HIS A 87 1.29 2.74 -4.23
CA HIS A 87 2.58 3.45 -4.37
C HIS A 87 2.42 4.95 -4.09
N CYS A 88 3.51 5.71 -4.16
CA CYS A 88 3.53 7.16 -3.88
C CYS A 88 2.60 8.02 -4.77
N GLY A 89 2.11 7.48 -5.89
CA GLY A 89 1.10 8.13 -6.74
C GLY A 89 -0.30 8.17 -6.11
N GLY A 90 -0.56 7.35 -5.08
CA GLY A 90 -1.84 7.28 -4.38
C GLY A 90 -2.90 6.38 -5.02
N PHE A 91 -2.65 5.77 -6.18
CA PHE A 91 -3.66 4.88 -6.77
C PHE A 91 -3.73 3.55 -6.00
N SER A 92 -4.88 3.25 -5.40
CA SER A 92 -5.13 2.02 -4.66
C SER A 92 -5.52 0.89 -5.62
N MET A 93 -4.75 -0.21 -5.63
CA MET A 93 -5.00 -1.37 -6.50
C MET A 93 -6.06 -2.35 -5.98
N TRP A 94 -6.85 -1.91 -5.01
CA TRP A 94 -8.01 -2.60 -4.49
C TRP A 94 -9.19 -1.62 -4.43
N PRO A 95 -10.44 -2.11 -4.43
CA PRO A 95 -11.61 -1.26 -4.33
C PRO A 95 -11.79 -0.75 -2.89
N THR A 96 -10.98 0.24 -2.51
CA THR A 96 -11.08 0.92 -1.22
C THR A 96 -12.40 1.68 -1.10
N ASP A 97 -13.00 1.62 0.08
CA ASP A 97 -14.29 2.21 0.40
C ASP A 97 -14.14 3.36 1.40
N VAL A 98 -12.95 3.94 1.49
CA VAL A 98 -12.66 5.01 2.45
C VAL A 98 -13.45 6.28 2.09
N TYR A 99 -14.36 6.62 3.01
CA TYR A 99 -15.06 7.89 3.08
C TYR A 99 -14.88 8.49 4.49
N ASP A 100 -15.09 9.80 4.62
CA ASP A 100 -15.09 10.49 5.91
C ASP A 100 -16.39 11.28 6.12
N GLU A 101 -16.71 11.57 7.39
CA GLU A 101 -17.90 12.30 7.83
C GLU A 101 -18.03 13.71 7.22
N THR A 102 -16.93 14.29 6.75
CA THR A 102 -16.89 15.57 6.01
C THR A 102 -17.44 15.47 4.58
N GLY A 103 -17.80 14.26 4.12
CA GLY A 103 -18.24 14.00 2.74
C GLY A 103 -17.09 13.70 1.78
N PHE A 104 -15.85 13.59 2.29
CA PHE A 104 -14.73 13.12 1.49
C PHE A 104 -14.93 11.66 1.06
N ASN A 105 -14.56 11.35 -0.18
CA ASN A 105 -14.58 10.01 -0.74
C ASN A 105 -13.27 9.76 -1.51
N TYR A 106 -12.59 8.65 -1.20
CA TYR A 106 -11.35 8.29 -1.88
C TYR A 106 -11.64 7.69 -3.26
N THR A 107 -11.58 8.52 -4.29
CA THR A 107 -11.97 8.14 -5.67
C THR A 107 -10.83 7.64 -6.55
N TYR A 108 -9.61 7.55 -6.02
CA TYR A 108 -8.43 7.20 -6.80
C TYR A 108 -8.00 5.74 -6.61
N SER A 109 -8.85 4.81 -7.07
CA SER A 109 -8.66 3.37 -6.88
C SER A 109 -9.28 2.54 -8.01
N THR A 110 -9.06 1.22 -7.99
CA THR A 110 -9.68 0.29 -8.95
C THR A 110 -11.20 0.23 -8.86
N ARG A 111 -11.82 0.72 -7.77
CA ARG A 111 -13.27 0.92 -7.67
C ARG A 111 -13.79 1.90 -8.73
N TYR A 112 -12.97 2.88 -9.10
CA TYR A 112 -13.33 3.96 -10.02
C TYR A 112 -12.67 3.83 -11.41
N SER A 113 -11.93 2.75 -11.65
CA SER A 113 -11.44 2.38 -12.98
C SER A 113 -12.48 1.51 -13.70
N SER A 114 -12.62 1.66 -15.01
CA SER A 114 -13.40 0.76 -15.87
C SER A 114 -12.74 -0.60 -16.11
N PHE A 115 -11.48 -0.78 -15.68
CA PHE A 115 -10.76 -2.04 -15.83
C PHE A 115 -11.55 -3.22 -15.24
N ARG A 116 -11.81 -4.22 -16.10
CA ARG A 116 -12.60 -5.41 -15.79
C ARG A 116 -13.98 -5.10 -15.15
N GLY A 117 -14.61 -4.00 -15.59
CA GLY A 117 -15.93 -3.58 -15.13
C GLY A 117 -15.91 -2.80 -13.81
N GLY A 118 -14.72 -2.43 -13.33
CA GLY A 118 -14.51 -1.76 -12.06
C GLY A 118 -14.59 -2.69 -10.85
N ASN A 119 -14.12 -2.16 -9.72
CA ASN A 119 -13.95 -2.92 -8.48
C ASN A 119 -12.98 -4.10 -8.56
N TYR A 120 -12.13 -4.16 -9.59
CA TYR A 120 -11.18 -5.23 -9.71
C TYR A 120 -10.15 -5.16 -8.58
N ASP A 121 -9.97 -6.25 -7.84
CA ASP A 121 -9.11 -6.30 -6.66
C ASP A 121 -7.82 -7.07 -6.96
N VAL A 122 -6.78 -6.34 -7.35
CA VAL A 122 -5.46 -6.90 -7.66
C VAL A 122 -4.82 -7.51 -6.41
N VAL A 123 -5.06 -6.91 -5.23
CA VAL A 123 -4.50 -7.35 -3.95
C VAL A 123 -5.09 -8.71 -3.56
N LYS A 124 -6.39 -8.90 -3.75
CA LYS A 124 -7.08 -10.17 -3.49
C LYS A 124 -6.56 -11.29 -4.39
N ASP A 125 -6.41 -11.03 -5.68
CA ASP A 125 -5.89 -12.02 -6.62
C ASP A 125 -4.43 -12.39 -6.27
N PHE A 126 -3.63 -11.42 -5.85
CA PHE A 126 -2.25 -11.66 -5.41
C PHE A 126 -2.15 -12.53 -4.16
N VAL A 127 -2.91 -12.20 -3.13
CA VAL A 127 -2.92 -12.99 -1.88
C VAL A 127 -3.45 -14.40 -2.15
N SER A 128 -4.50 -14.52 -2.98
CA SER A 128 -5.08 -15.82 -3.36
C SER A 128 -4.07 -16.67 -4.13
N ALA A 129 -3.32 -16.08 -5.07
CA ALA A 129 -2.25 -16.76 -5.78
C ALA A 129 -1.11 -17.18 -4.84
N CYS A 130 -0.65 -16.30 -3.94
CA CYS A 130 0.37 -16.65 -2.93
C CYS A 130 -0.06 -17.86 -2.10
N ALA A 131 -1.30 -17.86 -1.60
CA ALA A 131 -1.87 -18.98 -0.86
C ALA A 131 -1.93 -20.27 -1.68
N LYS A 132 -2.36 -20.19 -2.95
CA LYS A 132 -2.43 -21.33 -3.89
C LYS A 132 -1.07 -21.98 -4.12
N TYR A 133 0.01 -21.19 -4.19
CA TYR A 133 1.36 -21.70 -4.45
C TYR A 133 2.22 -21.85 -3.18
N GLY A 134 1.64 -21.68 -1.99
CA GLY A 134 2.32 -21.94 -0.72
C GLY A 134 3.43 -20.94 -0.37
N ILE A 135 3.42 -19.74 -0.95
CA ILE A 135 4.33 -18.66 -0.56
C ILE A 135 3.60 -17.61 0.28
N GLN A 136 4.36 -16.90 1.10
CA GLN A 136 3.81 -15.99 2.07
C GLN A 136 3.53 -14.60 1.44
N PRO A 137 2.31 -14.06 1.49
CA PRO A 137 2.02 -12.75 0.92
C PRO A 137 2.49 -11.62 1.83
N GLY A 138 2.90 -10.51 1.24
CA GLY A 138 3.17 -9.25 1.89
C GLY A 138 2.60 -8.10 1.10
N ILE A 139 2.31 -7.00 1.79
CA ILE A 139 1.73 -5.81 1.17
C ILE A 139 2.62 -4.62 1.46
N TYR A 140 2.95 -3.89 0.40
CA TYR A 140 3.58 -2.59 0.49
C TYR A 140 2.51 -1.49 0.44
N TYR A 141 2.66 -0.47 1.28
CA TYR A 141 1.84 0.74 1.30
C TYR A 141 2.72 1.98 1.50
N SER A 142 2.59 2.97 0.61
CA SER A 142 3.32 4.24 0.75
C SER A 142 2.71 5.10 1.86
N LEU A 143 3.40 5.23 2.99
CA LEU A 143 3.03 6.13 4.10
C LEU A 143 3.59 7.54 3.94
N ASN A 144 4.73 7.62 3.27
CA ASN A 144 5.51 8.84 3.19
C ASN A 144 4.99 9.79 2.10
N GLN A 145 4.30 9.27 1.08
CA GLN A 145 3.90 10.07 -0.06
C GLN A 145 2.58 9.58 -0.67
N ASN A 146 1.70 10.53 -1.00
CA ASN A 146 0.50 10.28 -1.77
C ASN A 146 0.22 11.48 -2.68
N PHE A 147 0.53 11.34 -3.97
CA PHE A 147 0.38 12.42 -4.93
C PHE A 147 -1.08 12.82 -5.14
N TYR A 148 -2.03 11.88 -5.15
CA TYR A 148 -3.47 12.20 -5.22
C TYR A 148 -3.91 13.11 -4.06
N LEU A 149 -3.36 12.91 -2.87
CA LEU A 149 -3.67 13.71 -1.67
C LEU A 149 -2.73 14.92 -1.47
N ASN A 150 -1.88 15.24 -2.47
CA ASN A 150 -0.87 16.29 -2.39
C ASN A 150 0.00 16.20 -1.11
N SER A 151 0.47 15.00 -0.76
CA SER A 151 1.28 14.77 0.43
C SER A 151 2.66 14.18 0.10
N ALA A 152 3.67 14.60 0.85
CA ALA A 152 5.02 14.05 0.84
C ALA A 152 5.66 14.18 2.23
N HIS A 153 6.66 13.37 2.52
CA HIS A 153 7.31 13.30 3.82
C HIS A 153 6.34 13.04 5.00
N GLY A 154 5.21 12.38 4.74
CA GLY A 154 4.14 12.12 5.73
C GLY A 154 3.26 13.33 6.05
N ALA A 155 3.39 14.43 5.29
CA ALA A 155 2.64 15.67 5.50
C ALA A 155 1.92 16.13 4.23
N VAL A 156 0.73 16.70 4.40
CA VAL A 156 0.01 17.41 3.33
C VAL A 156 0.78 18.69 3.00
N LEU A 157 1.06 18.90 1.72
CA LEU A 157 1.86 20.02 1.24
C LEU A 157 1.04 21.31 1.16
N ASN A 158 1.68 22.44 1.51
CA ASN A 158 1.11 23.77 1.32
C ASN A 158 1.44 24.32 -0.08
N THR A 159 1.02 23.59 -1.11
CA THR A 159 1.20 23.93 -2.53
C THR A 159 -0.15 24.06 -3.22
N SER A 160 -0.16 24.71 -4.38
CA SER A 160 -1.36 24.70 -5.23
C SER A 160 -1.62 23.29 -5.74
N LEU A 161 -2.88 22.87 -5.70
CA LEU A 161 -3.30 21.61 -6.27
C LEU A 161 -3.24 21.68 -7.80
N ILE A 162 -2.84 20.59 -8.41
CA ILE A 162 -2.97 20.40 -9.85
C ILE A 162 -4.30 19.69 -10.18
N PRO A 163 -4.77 19.74 -11.45
CA PRO A 163 -5.99 19.04 -11.85
C PRO A 163 -5.97 17.55 -11.48
N GLY A 164 -7.05 17.10 -10.82
CA GLY A 164 -7.27 15.72 -10.39
C GLY A 164 -6.82 15.40 -8.95
N GLN A 165 -6.02 16.25 -8.30
CA GLN A 165 -5.68 16.06 -6.89
C GLN A 165 -6.86 16.39 -5.96
N ALA A 166 -6.90 15.70 -4.83
CA ALA A 166 -7.83 15.96 -3.76
C ALA A 166 -7.28 16.95 -2.74
N LYS A 167 -8.11 17.92 -2.35
CA LYS A 167 -7.82 18.80 -1.23
C LYS A 167 -8.12 18.08 0.08
N VAL A 168 -7.12 17.90 0.93
CA VAL A 168 -7.28 17.31 2.26
C VAL A 168 -6.59 18.16 3.33
N THR A 169 -7.04 18.04 4.57
CA THR A 169 -6.29 18.51 5.74
C THR A 169 -5.33 17.41 6.20
N GLN A 170 -4.35 17.75 7.04
CA GLN A 170 -3.46 16.73 7.64
C GLN A 170 -4.25 15.67 8.44
N ASP A 171 -5.27 16.08 9.18
CA ASP A 171 -6.09 15.15 9.97
C ASP A 171 -6.87 14.19 9.08
N LEU A 172 -7.44 14.69 7.97
CA LEU A 172 -8.14 13.86 7.00
C LEU A 172 -7.18 12.90 6.29
N TYR A 173 -5.98 13.35 5.93
CA TYR A 173 -4.93 12.47 5.39
C TYR A 173 -4.62 11.31 6.35
N ASN A 174 -4.39 11.61 7.63
CA ASN A 174 -4.11 10.59 8.64
C ASN A 174 -5.28 9.59 8.79
N LYS A 175 -6.53 10.09 8.81
CA LYS A 175 -7.74 9.23 8.84
C LYS A 175 -7.82 8.30 7.63
N ILE A 176 -7.57 8.82 6.43
CA ILE A 176 -7.59 8.04 5.18
C ILE A 176 -6.53 6.93 5.23
N VAL A 177 -5.29 7.28 5.58
CA VAL A 177 -4.19 6.33 5.68
C VAL A 177 -4.55 5.20 6.63
N LEU A 178 -5.08 5.53 7.82
CA LEU A 178 -5.47 4.54 8.82
C LEU A 178 -6.62 3.65 8.38
N ALA A 179 -7.61 4.21 7.68
CA ALA A 179 -8.74 3.46 7.17
C ALA A 179 -8.32 2.48 6.06
N GLN A 180 -7.51 2.92 5.10
CA GLN A 180 -6.97 2.07 4.02
C GLN A 180 -6.07 0.96 4.56
N MET A 181 -5.20 1.31 5.50
CA MET A 181 -4.39 0.35 6.24
C MET A 181 -5.26 -0.71 6.92
N ARG A 182 -6.32 -0.30 7.61
CA ARG A 182 -7.26 -1.23 8.26
C ARG A 182 -7.88 -2.18 7.24
N GLU A 183 -8.36 -1.70 6.10
CA GLU A 183 -8.88 -2.56 5.02
C GLU A 183 -7.87 -3.63 4.60
N LEU A 184 -6.62 -3.22 4.34
CA LEU A 184 -5.56 -4.13 3.88
C LEU A 184 -5.22 -5.20 4.93
N TRP A 185 -5.28 -4.88 6.21
CA TRP A 185 -4.92 -5.81 7.27
C TRP A 185 -6.06 -6.71 7.74
N THR A 186 -7.31 -6.29 7.56
CA THR A 186 -8.46 -7.09 8.01
C THR A 186 -9.05 -7.95 6.91
N ASN A 187 -8.94 -7.53 5.64
CA ASN A 187 -9.73 -8.13 4.57
C ASN A 187 -8.94 -9.14 3.72
N TYR A 188 -7.60 -9.19 3.85
CA TYR A 188 -6.71 -9.97 2.98
C TYR A 188 -6.01 -11.13 3.70
N GLY A 189 -6.60 -11.61 4.80
CA GLY A 189 -6.08 -12.78 5.52
C GLY A 189 -4.76 -12.55 6.23
N GLU A 190 -3.99 -13.62 6.45
CA GLU A 190 -2.71 -13.54 7.15
C GLU A 190 -1.60 -13.03 6.23
N LEU A 191 -1.16 -11.80 6.49
CA LEU A 191 0.01 -11.21 5.85
C LEU A 191 1.29 -11.58 6.61
N SER A 192 2.33 -11.88 5.85
CA SER A 192 3.64 -12.25 6.39
C SER A 192 4.60 -11.06 6.53
N GLU A 193 4.30 -10.00 5.79
CA GLU A 193 5.09 -8.77 5.76
C GLU A 193 4.20 -7.58 5.42
N ILE A 194 4.42 -6.49 6.15
CA ILE A 194 3.88 -5.17 5.81
C ILE A 194 5.09 -4.26 5.61
N TRP A 195 5.17 -3.67 4.42
CA TRP A 195 6.27 -2.81 4.04
C TRP A 195 5.78 -1.38 3.92
N PHE A 196 6.35 -0.49 4.73
CA PHE A 196 6.13 0.95 4.61
C PHE A 196 7.32 1.64 3.94
N ASP A 197 7.04 2.39 2.89
CA ASP A 197 8.06 3.22 2.23
C ASP A 197 8.42 4.47 3.04
N GLY A 198 9.69 4.84 3.00
CA GLY A 198 10.25 6.06 3.59
C GLY A 198 10.43 6.05 5.10
N ALA A 199 10.25 4.89 5.75
CA ALA A 199 10.00 4.78 7.19
C ALA A 199 8.77 5.61 7.65
N CYS A 200 8.23 5.32 8.83
CA CYS A 200 7.15 6.13 9.39
C CYS A 200 7.72 7.51 9.77
N SER A 201 7.62 8.50 8.88
CA SER A 201 8.00 9.87 9.21
C SER A 201 6.97 10.43 10.19
N CYS A 202 7.48 10.86 11.33
CA CYS A 202 6.73 11.18 12.53
C CYS A 202 5.92 12.49 12.41
N ALA A 203 4.87 12.52 11.58
CA ALA A 203 3.78 13.50 11.65
C ALA A 203 2.45 12.82 12.04
N VAL A 204 2.31 11.54 11.68
CA VAL A 204 1.30 10.62 12.24
C VAL A 204 1.63 10.28 13.71
N ALA A 205 2.88 10.51 14.16
CA ALA A 205 3.43 10.01 15.43
C ALA A 205 3.11 10.81 16.71
N SER A 206 2.11 11.70 16.72
CA SER A 206 1.60 12.23 18.01
C SER A 206 0.90 11.15 18.84
N ALA A 207 0.52 10.03 18.21
CA ALA A 207 0.33 8.74 18.90
C ALA A 207 1.44 7.77 18.47
N LYS A 208 1.92 6.93 19.40
CA LYS A 208 3.09 6.08 19.15
C LYS A 208 2.85 5.20 17.92
N PRO A 209 3.86 4.87 17.09
CA PRO A 209 3.71 3.92 15.98
C PRO A 209 3.08 2.58 16.40
N SER A 210 3.36 2.15 17.64
CA SER A 210 2.75 0.97 18.27
C SER A 210 1.29 1.16 18.68
N GLU A 211 0.81 2.37 18.86
CA GLU A 211 -0.59 2.68 19.15
C GLU A 211 -1.37 2.86 17.85
N ILE A 212 -0.80 3.49 16.83
CA ILE A 212 -1.51 3.78 15.58
C ILE A 212 -1.63 2.54 14.67
N CYS A 213 -0.56 1.75 14.54
CA CYS A 213 -0.58 0.54 13.70
C CYS A 213 -1.15 -0.69 14.41
N LEU A 214 -1.33 -0.67 15.74
CA LEU A 214 -1.69 -1.88 16.50
C LEU A 214 -2.87 -1.72 17.49
N SER A 215 -3.36 -0.51 17.81
CA SER A 215 -4.43 -0.33 18.82
C SER A 215 -5.87 -0.57 18.36
N PRO A 216 -6.30 -0.39 17.10
CA PRO A 216 -7.68 -0.69 16.70
C PRO A 216 -7.93 -2.18 16.44
N LEU A 217 -6.94 -3.05 16.69
CA LEU A 217 -7.01 -4.47 16.43
C LEU A 217 -7.74 -5.15 17.60
N ASN A 218 -8.99 -5.54 17.33
CA ASN A 218 -9.84 -6.32 18.21
C ASN A 218 -9.04 -7.54 18.76
N PRO A 219 -8.99 -7.80 20.07
CA PRO A 219 -8.16 -8.87 20.66
C PRO A 219 -8.51 -10.30 20.16
N THR A 220 -9.58 -10.46 19.40
CA THR A 220 -10.01 -11.72 18.77
C THR A 220 -9.47 -11.92 17.34
N GLN A 221 -8.98 -10.87 16.67
CA GLN A 221 -8.23 -11.02 15.41
C GLN A 221 -6.74 -11.10 15.75
N SER A 222 -6.21 -12.32 15.74
CA SER A 222 -4.80 -12.53 16.02
C SER A 222 -3.95 -11.81 14.98
N THR A 223 -3.29 -10.72 15.38
CA THR A 223 -2.23 -10.06 14.60
C THR A 223 -0.94 -10.88 14.70
N SER A 224 -1.08 -12.20 14.61
CA SER A 224 -0.12 -13.13 15.18
C SER A 224 1.11 -13.36 14.29
N LYS A 225 1.16 -12.87 13.03
CA LYS A 225 2.14 -13.39 12.04
C LYS A 225 2.81 -12.43 11.05
N ALA A 226 2.47 -11.13 10.98
CA ALA A 226 3.16 -10.20 10.06
C ALA A 226 4.48 -9.65 10.63
N ALA A 227 5.55 -9.62 9.83
CA ALA A 227 6.75 -8.84 10.11
C ALA A 227 6.57 -7.40 9.61
N LEU A 228 6.89 -6.40 10.45
CA LEU A 228 6.95 -4.99 10.01
C LEU A 228 8.34 -4.71 9.46
N GLN A 229 8.43 -4.18 8.25
CA GLN A 229 9.67 -3.63 7.70
C GLN A 229 9.52 -2.17 7.34
N THR A 230 10.53 -1.39 7.70
CA THR A 230 10.69 0.02 7.33
C THR A 230 12.01 0.16 6.59
N SER A 231 11.97 0.65 5.36
CA SER A 231 13.18 1.00 4.60
C SER A 231 13.16 2.49 4.27
N THR A 232 14.29 3.15 4.44
CA THR A 232 14.58 4.44 3.80
C THR A 232 15.38 4.13 2.54
N MET A 233 14.81 4.36 1.35
CA MET A 233 15.63 4.47 0.13
C MET A 233 16.20 5.89 0.04
#